data_AF-A0A520CBZ5-F1
#
_entry.id   AF-A0A520CBZ5-F1
#
_cell.length_a   1.000
_cell.length_b   1.000
_cell.length_c   1.000
_cell.angle_alpha   90.00
_cell.angle_beta   90.00
_cell.angle_gamma   90.00
#
_symmetry.space_group_name_H-M   'P 1'
#
loop_
_entity.id
_entity.type
_entity.pdbx_description
1 polymer ?
#
loop_
_entity_poly.entity_id
_entity_poly.type
_entity_poly.pdbx_seq_one_letter_code
_entity_poly.pdbx_strand_id
1 'polypeptide(L)'
;MKTKLLIAFFFISCYCTAQTSVNYNRSNLAKLVTLDLKANKIGTVLQKIGKAGGFYFTYNGALFAQDSIVNLNVRNKPVREILEELFDGKVDYKENNEYIILRYAVNHFSIEAESIITADNLYSITGRVVDIQTGKKVKNASVYEKRLLQSALTDEDGFFSLKFKGSHDAIVLTASKETYRDTTLVFLSSIDIKPKSYDDPDKDKGTFISNLLDNFSISRWLTSSKQRIQSINVPNFLANMPVQASLIPGLSSHGSMSGSVVNKFSLNLMGGYTAGVNGAEIAGIFNLNKADVKYVQVAGVFNITGGNTEGTQIAGVVNMVGQNASGVQVAGVYNHVRGKANGIQISTANYVMQNFSLRIYGCLKVFSSPSNISNIFSEHVAHAIYRFCVL
;
A
#
# COMPACT_ATOMS: atom_id res chain seq x y z
N MET A 1 -38.17 26.13 -59.32
CA MET A 1 -36.85 25.56 -59.69
C MET A 1 -35.66 26.32 -59.09
N LYS A 2 -35.68 27.67 -59.03
CA LYS A 2 -34.53 28.46 -58.56
C LYS A 2 -34.12 28.23 -57.09
N THR A 3 -35.05 27.96 -56.19
CA THR A 3 -34.76 27.70 -54.76
C THR A 3 -34.15 26.32 -54.48
N LYS A 4 -34.53 25.29 -55.24
CA LYS A 4 -33.93 23.94 -55.13
C LYS A 4 -32.48 23.90 -55.67
N LEU A 5 -32.16 24.73 -56.66
CA LEU A 5 -30.81 24.85 -57.23
C LEU A 5 -29.83 25.56 -56.26
N LEU A 6 -30.33 26.55 -55.50
CA LEU A 6 -29.55 27.28 -54.49
C LEU A 6 -29.17 26.40 -53.29
N ILE A 7 -30.08 25.53 -52.84
CA ILE A 7 -29.81 24.58 -51.76
C ILE A 7 -28.78 23.53 -52.22
N ALA A 8 -28.86 23.05 -53.46
CA ALA A 8 -27.87 22.12 -54.00
C ALA A 8 -26.46 22.74 -54.09
N PHE A 9 -26.35 24.02 -54.46
CA PHE A 9 -25.06 24.73 -54.48
C PHE A 9 -24.48 24.94 -53.08
N PHE A 10 -25.32 25.20 -52.07
CA PHE A 10 -24.89 25.34 -50.67
C PHE A 10 -24.37 24.02 -50.09
N PHE A 11 -25.00 22.89 -50.42
CA PHE A 11 -24.52 21.55 -50.04
C PHE A 11 -23.23 21.16 -50.75
N ILE A 12 -23.04 21.54 -52.02
CA ILE A 12 -21.80 21.31 -52.76
C ILE A 12 -20.65 22.19 -52.22
N SER A 13 -20.92 23.44 -51.84
CA SER A 13 -19.90 24.29 -51.20
C SER A 13 -19.51 23.82 -49.80
N CYS A 14 -20.45 23.26 -49.01
CA CYS A 14 -20.14 22.66 -47.71
C CYS A 14 -19.37 21.33 -47.83
N TYR A 15 -19.55 20.58 -48.94
CA TYR A 15 -18.72 19.38 -49.20
C TYR A 15 -17.28 19.74 -49.59
N CYS A 16 -17.05 20.87 -50.26
CA CYS A 16 -15.70 21.32 -50.64
C CYS A 16 -14.89 21.94 -49.49
N THR A 17 -15.51 22.45 -48.42
CA THR A 17 -14.78 23.00 -47.27
C THR A 17 -14.38 21.95 -46.22
N ALA A 18 -14.81 20.69 -46.37
CA ALA A 18 -14.43 19.58 -45.49
C ALA A 18 -13.16 18.83 -45.92
N GLN A 19 -12.48 19.25 -47.00
CA GLN A 19 -11.25 18.63 -47.51
C GLN A 19 -9.98 19.46 -47.29
N THR A 20 -9.98 20.42 -46.37
CA THR A 20 -8.70 20.87 -45.80
C THR A 20 -8.32 19.87 -44.72
N SER A 21 -7.56 18.85 -45.11
CA SER A 21 -6.83 18.03 -44.15
C SER A 21 -5.89 18.97 -43.39
N VAL A 22 -6.33 19.40 -42.20
CA VAL A 22 -5.47 19.98 -41.18
C VAL A 22 -4.43 18.91 -40.88
N ASN A 23 -3.24 19.06 -41.46
CA ASN A 23 -2.07 18.26 -41.09
C ASN A 23 -1.70 18.67 -39.66
N TYR A 24 -2.40 18.09 -38.69
CA TYR A 24 -1.85 17.97 -37.35
C TYR A 24 -0.48 17.33 -37.52
N ASN A 25 0.53 18.01 -36.98
CA ASN A 25 1.95 17.73 -37.06
C ASN A 25 2.25 16.28 -36.62
N ARG A 26 1.99 15.31 -37.49
CA ARG A 26 2.27 13.90 -37.24
C ARG A 26 3.78 13.74 -37.39
N SER A 27 4.40 13.38 -36.28
CA SER A 27 5.76 12.83 -36.20
C SER A 27 6.14 12.10 -37.50
N ASN A 28 7.26 12.47 -38.09
CA ASN A 28 7.78 11.85 -39.31
C ASN A 28 7.95 10.34 -39.12
N LEU A 29 8.32 9.92 -37.90
CA LEU A 29 8.43 8.51 -37.51
C LEU A 29 7.08 7.75 -37.49
N ALA A 30 5.95 8.46 -37.32
CA ALA A 30 4.62 7.86 -37.28
C ALA A 30 3.94 7.78 -38.66
N LYS A 31 4.55 8.34 -39.71
CA LYS A 31 4.03 8.28 -41.07
C LYS A 31 4.06 6.84 -41.57
N LEU A 32 2.99 6.45 -42.26
CA LEU A 32 2.83 5.09 -42.79
C LEU A 32 3.40 5.01 -44.19
N VAL A 33 4.21 3.99 -44.45
CA VAL A 33 4.89 3.79 -45.73
C VAL A 33 4.60 2.37 -46.23
N THR A 34 4.39 2.25 -47.54
CA THR A 34 4.26 0.98 -48.24
C THR A 34 5.36 0.89 -49.29
N LEU A 35 6.27 -0.09 -49.14
CA LEU A 35 7.40 -0.30 -50.03
C LEU A 35 7.66 -1.81 -50.18
N ASP A 36 7.92 -2.23 -51.41
CA ASP A 36 8.38 -3.57 -51.74
C ASP A 36 9.67 -3.46 -52.55
N LEU A 37 10.79 -3.76 -51.90
CA LEU A 37 12.13 -3.56 -52.39
C LEU A 37 12.94 -4.84 -52.18
N LYS A 38 13.58 -5.31 -53.26
CA LYS A 38 14.44 -6.50 -53.24
C LYS A 38 15.85 -6.09 -53.64
N ALA A 39 16.83 -6.54 -52.85
CA ALA A 39 18.25 -6.32 -53.06
C ALA A 39 18.61 -4.84 -53.33
N ASN A 40 18.16 -3.93 -52.45
CA ASN A 40 18.48 -2.50 -52.55
C ASN A 40 19.47 -2.06 -51.46
N LYS A 41 20.30 -1.07 -51.79
CA LYS A 41 21.21 -0.43 -50.83
C LYS A 41 20.44 0.31 -49.74
N ILE A 42 20.89 0.23 -48.48
CA ILE A 42 20.28 0.93 -47.34
C ILE A 42 20.07 2.42 -47.64
N GLY A 43 21.07 3.12 -48.19
CA GLY A 43 20.94 4.54 -48.52
C GLY A 43 19.78 4.84 -49.48
N THR A 44 19.58 3.98 -50.49
CA THR A 44 18.46 4.10 -51.43
C THR A 44 17.12 3.77 -50.77
N VAL A 45 17.09 2.80 -49.87
CA VAL A 45 15.89 2.45 -49.10
C VAL A 45 15.46 3.64 -48.23
N LEU A 46 16.39 4.22 -47.48
CA LEU A 46 16.13 5.42 -46.66
C LEU A 46 15.65 6.60 -47.53
N GLN A 47 16.27 6.84 -48.68
CA GLN A 47 15.82 7.88 -49.61
C GLN A 47 14.38 7.65 -50.09
N LYS A 48 14.01 6.41 -50.42
CA LYS A 48 12.65 6.05 -50.85
C LYS A 48 11.63 6.21 -49.71
N ILE A 49 11.99 5.84 -48.49
CA ILE A 49 11.17 6.05 -47.29
C ILE A 49 10.96 7.54 -47.05
N GLY A 50 12.03 8.34 -47.06
CA GLY A 50 11.97 9.79 -46.88
C GLY A 50 11.10 10.46 -47.95
N LYS A 51 11.25 10.06 -49.22
CA LYS A 51 10.41 10.55 -50.32
C LYS A 51 8.93 10.19 -50.14
N ALA A 52 8.63 8.96 -49.71
CA ALA A 52 7.25 8.54 -49.45
C ALA A 52 6.62 9.28 -48.25
N GLY A 53 7.42 9.62 -47.25
CA GLY A 53 6.99 10.35 -46.05
C GLY A 53 7.09 11.89 -46.13
N GLY A 54 7.72 12.44 -47.16
CA GLY A 54 7.94 13.88 -47.31
C GLY A 54 8.92 14.46 -46.27
N PHE A 55 10.02 13.77 -45.99
CA PHE A 55 11.12 14.22 -45.11
C PHE A 55 12.46 13.62 -45.57
N TYR A 56 13.57 14.08 -45.01
CA TYR A 56 14.91 13.60 -45.34
C TYR A 56 15.57 12.87 -44.18
N PHE A 57 16.49 11.94 -44.49
CA PHE A 57 17.32 11.31 -43.46
C PHE A 57 18.70 11.98 -43.41
N THR A 58 19.19 12.24 -42.21
CA THR A 58 20.55 12.72 -41.95
C THR A 58 21.28 11.69 -41.10
N TYR A 59 22.41 11.18 -41.57
CA TYR A 59 23.16 10.13 -40.89
C TYR A 59 24.62 10.07 -41.37
N ASN A 60 25.47 9.40 -40.60
CA ASN A 60 26.85 9.09 -41.03
C ASN A 60 26.86 7.79 -41.84
N GLY A 61 27.07 7.87 -43.16
CA GLY A 61 27.00 6.72 -44.06
C GLY A 61 27.95 5.57 -43.72
N ALA A 62 29.10 5.85 -43.10
CA ALA A 62 30.06 4.82 -42.69
C ALA A 62 29.55 3.99 -41.51
N LEU A 63 28.91 4.62 -40.53
CA LEU A 63 28.37 3.94 -39.34
C LEU A 63 27.14 3.07 -39.66
N PHE A 64 26.43 3.38 -40.74
CA PHE A 64 25.21 2.67 -41.16
C PHE A 64 25.40 1.78 -42.38
N ALA A 65 26.67 1.56 -42.80
CA ALA A 65 27.03 0.72 -43.93
C ALA A 65 26.08 0.92 -45.14
N GLN A 66 25.95 2.17 -45.60
CA GLN A 66 24.89 2.60 -46.55
C GLN A 66 24.79 1.77 -47.84
N ASP A 67 25.89 1.11 -48.22
CA ASP A 67 26.00 0.26 -49.42
C ASP A 67 25.56 -1.19 -49.19
N SER A 68 25.23 -1.56 -47.94
CA SER A 68 24.71 -2.89 -47.60
C SER A 68 23.37 -3.11 -48.28
N ILE A 69 23.19 -4.33 -48.78
CA ILE A 69 22.01 -4.74 -49.53
C ILE A 69 20.98 -5.33 -48.58
N VAL A 70 19.75 -4.82 -48.63
CA VAL A 70 18.62 -5.29 -47.81
C VAL A 70 17.40 -5.60 -48.68
N ASN A 71 16.55 -6.49 -48.17
CA ASN A 71 15.21 -6.74 -48.68
C ASN A 71 14.21 -6.11 -47.71
N LEU A 72 13.23 -5.37 -48.22
CA LEU A 72 12.22 -4.72 -47.40
C LEU A 72 10.84 -4.89 -48.06
N ASN A 73 9.94 -5.58 -47.37
CA ASN A 73 8.54 -5.70 -47.78
C ASN A 73 7.65 -5.21 -46.65
N VAL A 74 7.15 -3.99 -46.78
CA VAL A 74 6.36 -3.33 -45.75
C VAL A 74 5.10 -2.73 -46.37
N ARG A 75 3.96 -2.92 -45.70
CA ARG A 75 2.66 -2.39 -46.13
C ARG A 75 2.06 -1.60 -45.00
N ASN A 76 1.74 -0.33 -45.28
CA ASN A 76 1.12 0.60 -44.35
C ASN A 76 1.78 0.60 -42.96
N LYS A 77 3.12 0.54 -42.93
CA LYS A 77 3.89 0.37 -41.70
C LYS A 77 4.49 1.71 -41.26
N PRO A 78 4.50 2.05 -39.96
CA PRO A 78 5.14 3.26 -39.47
C PRO A 78 6.64 3.28 -39.76
N VAL A 79 7.16 4.44 -40.16
CA VAL A 79 8.59 4.65 -40.42
C VAL A 79 9.46 4.17 -39.25
N ARG A 80 9.04 4.42 -38.01
CA ARG A 80 9.74 3.94 -36.80
C ARG A 80 9.99 2.43 -36.83
N GLU A 81 8.95 1.65 -37.10
CA GLU A 81 9.06 0.19 -37.09
C GLU A 81 9.89 -0.32 -38.27
N ILE A 82 9.85 0.39 -39.41
CA ILE A 82 10.70 0.08 -40.56
C ILE A 82 12.18 0.28 -40.19
N LEU A 83 12.51 1.38 -39.50
CA LEU A 83 13.88 1.64 -39.03
C LEU A 83 14.34 0.60 -38.00
N GLU A 84 13.45 0.18 -37.09
CA GLU A 84 13.73 -0.86 -36.12
C GLU A 84 14.09 -2.19 -36.80
N GLU A 85 13.32 -2.58 -37.83
CA GLU A 85 13.57 -3.79 -38.63
C GLU A 85 14.85 -3.71 -39.47
N LEU A 86 15.13 -2.54 -40.05
CA LEU A 86 16.32 -2.33 -40.88
C LEU A 86 17.63 -2.35 -40.08
N PHE A 87 17.59 -1.89 -38.83
CA PHE A 87 18.80 -1.67 -38.03
C PHE A 87 18.86 -2.51 -36.75
N ASP A 88 17.94 -3.45 -36.54
CA ASP A 88 17.95 -4.39 -35.42
C ASP A 88 18.05 -3.67 -34.06
N GLY A 89 17.32 -2.56 -33.91
CA GLY A 89 17.32 -1.72 -32.72
C GLY A 89 18.62 -0.95 -32.42
N LYS A 90 19.61 -0.94 -33.32
CA LYS A 90 20.93 -0.30 -33.14
C LYS A 90 20.95 1.18 -33.50
N VAL A 91 19.79 1.78 -33.71
CA VAL A 91 19.63 3.16 -34.14
C VAL A 91 18.76 3.94 -33.18
N ASP A 92 19.24 5.11 -32.79
CA ASP A 92 18.43 6.13 -32.13
C ASP A 92 18.09 7.24 -33.13
N TYR A 93 16.95 7.89 -32.94
CA TYR A 93 16.42 8.85 -33.90
C TYR A 93 16.00 10.16 -33.23
N LYS A 94 16.32 11.28 -33.87
CA LYS A 94 15.81 12.62 -33.53
C LYS A 94 15.10 13.18 -34.75
N GLU A 95 13.90 13.72 -34.58
CA GLU A 95 13.14 14.29 -35.69
C GLU A 95 12.84 15.78 -35.47
N ASN A 96 12.78 16.51 -36.57
CA ASN A 96 12.09 17.79 -36.67
C ASN A 96 11.13 17.71 -37.86
N ASN A 97 10.54 18.84 -38.28
CA ASN A 97 9.56 18.83 -39.36
C ASN A 97 10.14 18.34 -40.71
N GLU A 98 11.43 18.58 -40.98
CA GLU A 98 12.05 18.34 -42.29
C GLU A 98 12.93 17.07 -42.33
N TYR A 99 13.55 16.69 -41.21
CA TYR A 99 14.56 15.64 -41.15
C TYR A 99 14.30 14.63 -40.03
N ILE A 100 14.69 13.39 -40.28
CA ILE A 100 14.98 12.38 -39.25
C ILE A 100 16.49 12.18 -39.22
N ILE A 101 17.10 12.45 -38.07
CA ILE A 101 18.53 12.24 -37.81
C ILE A 101 18.71 10.86 -37.20
N LEU A 102 19.48 9.99 -37.87
CA LEU A 102 19.81 8.66 -37.37
C LEU A 102 21.18 8.69 -36.67
N ARG A 103 21.23 8.14 -35.46
CA ARG A 103 22.44 8.01 -34.64
C ARG A 103 22.69 6.54 -34.32
N TYR A 104 23.92 6.09 -34.47
CA TYR A 104 24.30 4.75 -34.09
C TYR A 104 24.27 4.64 -32.56
N ALA A 105 23.43 3.74 -32.03
CA ALA A 105 23.16 3.59 -30.61
C ALA A 105 22.96 2.12 -30.27
N VAL A 106 24.06 1.41 -30.00
CA VAL A 106 24.03 0.00 -29.61
C VAL A 106 23.89 -0.20 -28.10
N ASN A 107 24.29 0.81 -27.33
CA ASN A 107 24.36 0.70 -25.88
C ASN A 107 23.28 1.57 -25.21
N HIS A 108 22.92 1.22 -23.97
CA HIS A 108 21.86 1.90 -23.20
C HIS A 108 22.38 2.24 -21.80
N PHE A 109 22.06 3.44 -21.31
CA PHE A 109 22.40 3.86 -19.95
C PHE A 109 21.19 3.96 -19.05
N SER A 110 21.44 3.77 -17.75
CA SER A 110 20.56 4.23 -16.68
C SER A 110 21.27 5.31 -15.87
N ILE A 111 20.49 6.26 -15.35
CA ILE A 111 20.94 7.22 -14.35
C ILE A 111 20.48 6.68 -13.00
N GLU A 112 21.41 6.40 -12.09
CA GLU A 112 21.11 5.98 -10.73
C GLU A 112 21.31 7.19 -9.80
N ALA A 113 20.20 7.80 -9.36
CA ALA A 113 20.26 8.93 -8.44
C ALA A 113 20.59 8.45 -7.03
N GLU A 114 21.63 9.01 -6.42
CA GLU A 114 22.09 8.67 -5.07
C GLU A 114 21.49 9.60 -4.01
N SER A 115 21.40 10.91 -4.30
CA SER A 115 20.83 11.86 -3.34
C SER A 115 20.23 13.09 -4.03
N ILE A 116 19.17 13.61 -3.42
CA ILE A 116 18.55 14.90 -3.75
C ILE A 116 18.51 15.71 -2.48
N ILE A 117 19.36 16.73 -2.39
CA ILE A 117 19.37 17.64 -1.25
C ILE A 117 18.63 18.91 -1.69
N THR A 118 17.53 19.19 -1.02
CA THR A 118 16.77 20.43 -1.17
C THR A 118 16.94 21.24 0.10
N ALA A 119 17.82 22.24 0.07
CA ALA A 119 18.02 23.17 1.17
C ALA A 119 18.11 24.59 0.61
N ASP A 120 17.37 25.53 1.19
CA ASP A 120 17.46 26.97 0.89
C ASP A 120 17.41 27.31 -0.61
N ASN A 121 16.42 26.76 -1.34
CA ASN A 121 16.26 26.93 -2.80
C ASN A 121 17.47 26.44 -3.63
N LEU A 122 18.24 25.50 -3.10
CA LEU A 122 19.35 24.87 -3.81
C LEU A 122 19.08 23.37 -3.91
N TYR A 123 18.95 22.90 -5.15
CA TYR A 123 18.77 21.48 -5.47
C TYR A 123 20.13 20.92 -5.87
N SER A 124 20.63 19.96 -5.11
CA SER A 124 21.81 19.19 -5.49
C SER A 124 21.39 17.78 -5.85
N ILE A 125 21.57 17.40 -7.12
CA ILE A 125 21.31 16.04 -7.61
C ILE A 125 22.65 15.38 -7.90
N THR A 126 22.90 14.24 -7.25
CA THR A 126 24.07 13.40 -7.49
C THR A 126 23.65 12.00 -7.89
N GLY A 127 24.48 11.35 -8.68
CA GLY A 127 24.21 9.98 -9.11
C GLY A 127 25.32 9.42 -9.97
N ARG A 128 25.07 8.24 -10.53
CA ARG A 128 25.98 7.59 -11.46
C ARG A 128 25.28 7.25 -12.77
N VAL A 129 26.05 7.20 -13.84
CA VAL A 129 25.62 6.68 -15.14
C VAL A 129 26.25 5.30 -15.32
N VAL A 130 25.40 4.31 -15.55
CA VAL A 130 25.79 2.90 -15.72
C VAL A 130 25.21 2.33 -17.01
N ASP A 131 25.97 1.48 -17.70
CA ASP A 131 25.49 0.72 -18.84
C ASP A 131 24.55 -0.40 -18.36
N ILE A 132 23.33 -0.45 -18.91
CA ILE A 132 22.27 -1.34 -18.44
C ILE A 132 22.59 -2.81 -18.70
N GLN A 133 23.29 -3.12 -19.80
CA GLN A 133 23.56 -4.50 -20.18
C GLN A 133 24.76 -5.08 -19.44
N THR A 134 25.79 -4.27 -19.27
CA THR A 134 27.08 -4.70 -18.73
C THR A 134 27.26 -4.34 -17.25
N GLY A 135 26.45 -3.44 -16.70
CA GLY A 135 26.60 -2.89 -15.35
C GLY A 135 27.84 -2.01 -15.18
N LYS A 136 28.58 -1.73 -16.26
CA LYS A 136 29.82 -0.94 -16.20
C LYS A 136 29.51 0.53 -15.99
N LYS A 137 30.32 1.16 -15.15
CA LYS A 137 30.30 2.61 -14.92
C LYS A 137 30.75 3.36 -16.17
N VAL A 138 30.18 4.55 -16.37
CA VAL A 138 30.25 5.23 -17.67
C VAL A 138 30.91 6.57 -17.50
N LYS A 139 32.19 6.63 -17.87
CA LYS A 139 32.97 7.87 -17.84
C LYS A 139 32.63 8.83 -18.97
N ASN A 140 32.81 10.13 -18.76
CA ASN A 140 32.66 11.18 -19.78
C ASN A 140 31.27 11.19 -20.47
N ALA A 141 30.21 10.76 -19.78
CA ALA A 141 28.85 10.99 -20.22
C ALA A 141 28.41 12.40 -19.82
N SER A 142 27.70 13.10 -20.70
CA SER A 142 27.12 14.40 -20.39
C SER A 142 25.77 14.20 -19.69
N VAL A 143 25.65 14.67 -18.47
CA VAL A 143 24.39 14.74 -17.72
C VAL A 143 23.96 16.20 -17.63
N TYR A 144 22.75 16.52 -18.10
CA TYR A 144 22.33 17.91 -18.23
C TYR A 144 20.81 18.10 -18.10
N GLU A 145 20.40 19.30 -17.70
CA GLU A 145 19.01 19.77 -17.71
C GLU A 145 18.85 20.82 -18.82
N LYS A 146 17.86 20.64 -19.70
CA LYS A 146 17.75 21.41 -20.96
C LYS A 146 17.21 22.84 -20.78
N ARG A 147 16.34 23.07 -19.81
CA ARG A 147 15.67 24.36 -19.57
C ARG A 147 16.57 25.31 -18.78
N LEU A 148 17.28 24.76 -17.80
CA LEU A 148 18.18 25.45 -16.88
C LEU A 148 19.60 25.57 -17.43
N LEU A 149 19.89 24.90 -18.55
CA LEU A 149 21.18 24.94 -19.25
C LEU A 149 22.38 24.59 -18.35
N GLN A 150 22.15 23.68 -17.40
CA GLN A 150 23.18 23.21 -16.47
C GLN A 150 23.60 21.79 -16.83
N SER A 151 24.91 21.53 -16.84
CA SER A 151 25.47 20.23 -17.20
C SER A 151 26.71 19.85 -16.38
N ALA A 152 26.96 18.55 -16.27
CA ALA A 152 28.19 17.96 -15.74
C ALA A 152 28.63 16.79 -16.62
N LEU A 153 29.93 16.50 -16.61
CA LEU A 153 30.47 15.25 -17.16
C LEU A 153 30.65 14.25 -16.04
N THR A 154 30.39 12.98 -16.33
CA THR A 154 30.68 11.90 -15.39
C THR A 154 32.18 11.61 -15.30
N ASP A 155 32.66 11.28 -14.10
CA ASP A 155 34.05 10.90 -13.85
C ASP A 155 34.35 9.43 -14.24
N GLU A 156 35.53 8.92 -13.87
CA GLU A 156 35.93 7.53 -14.18
C GLU A 156 34.98 6.48 -13.57
N ASP A 157 34.34 6.82 -12.46
CA ASP A 157 33.36 5.98 -11.76
C ASP A 157 31.92 6.24 -12.22
N GLY A 158 31.75 7.02 -13.30
CA GLY A 158 30.44 7.36 -13.84
C GLY A 158 29.65 8.33 -12.95
N PHE A 159 30.25 8.91 -11.92
CA PHE A 159 29.59 9.80 -10.97
C PHE A 159 29.44 11.22 -11.55
N PHE A 160 28.30 11.85 -11.26
CA PHE A 160 28.04 13.26 -11.59
C PHE A 160 27.40 14.00 -10.42
N SER A 161 27.55 15.33 -10.42
CA SER A 161 26.88 16.24 -9.49
C SER A 161 26.40 17.49 -10.23
N LEU A 162 25.11 17.80 -10.07
CA LEU A 162 24.49 19.00 -10.62
C LEU A 162 23.80 19.80 -9.51
N LYS A 163 24.01 21.12 -9.53
CA LYS A 163 23.41 22.04 -8.57
C LYS A 163 22.55 23.06 -9.31
N PHE A 164 21.31 23.24 -8.85
CA PHE A 164 20.34 24.18 -9.41
C PHE A 164 19.92 25.17 -8.32
N LYS A 165 19.77 26.45 -8.69
CA LYS A 165 19.30 27.50 -7.78
C LYS A 165 17.87 27.90 -8.16
N GLY A 166 17.02 28.13 -7.17
CA GLY A 166 15.61 28.50 -7.35
C GLY A 166 14.67 27.32 -7.12
N SER A 167 13.37 27.61 -7.03
CA SER A 167 12.32 26.60 -6.89
C SER A 167 11.87 26.12 -8.27
N HIS A 168 11.89 24.81 -8.50
CA HIS A 168 11.48 24.20 -9.76
C HIS A 168 10.52 23.05 -9.47
N ASP A 169 9.40 22.98 -10.18
CA ASP A 169 8.40 21.91 -10.00
C ASP A 169 8.95 20.54 -10.39
N ALA A 170 9.81 20.51 -11.41
CA ALA A 170 10.50 19.32 -11.86
C ALA A 170 11.86 19.65 -12.48
N ILE A 171 12.83 18.78 -12.24
CA ILE A 171 14.17 18.81 -12.85
C ILE A 171 14.28 17.60 -13.78
N VAL A 172 14.50 17.86 -15.07
CA VAL A 172 14.56 16.81 -16.10
C VAL A 172 16.01 16.57 -16.52
N LEU A 173 16.66 15.58 -15.91
CA LEU A 173 18.03 15.22 -16.25
C LEU A 173 18.06 14.32 -17.47
N THR A 174 18.90 14.66 -18.45
CA THR A 174 19.19 13.85 -19.63
C THR A 174 20.65 13.44 -19.59
N ALA A 175 20.93 12.15 -19.76
CA ALA A 175 22.28 11.64 -19.99
C ALA A 175 22.46 11.33 -21.49
N SER A 176 23.63 11.70 -22.03
CA SER A 176 24.01 11.46 -23.42
C SER A 176 25.49 11.12 -23.54
N LYS A 177 25.82 10.18 -24.44
CA LYS A 177 27.20 9.85 -24.86
C LYS A 177 27.19 9.28 -26.28
N GLU A 178 28.34 9.31 -26.94
CA GLU A 178 28.54 8.66 -28.23
C GLU A 178 28.25 7.15 -28.16
N THR A 179 27.56 6.59 -29.16
CA THR A 179 27.13 5.17 -29.27
C THR A 179 26.07 4.69 -28.27
N TYR A 180 25.59 5.58 -27.41
CA TYR A 180 24.55 5.27 -26.44
C TYR A 180 23.25 5.99 -26.77
N ARG A 181 22.14 5.34 -26.44
CA ARG A 181 20.82 5.93 -26.51
C ARG A 181 20.63 6.96 -25.40
N ASP A 182 20.15 8.15 -25.76
CA ASP A 182 19.88 9.22 -24.78
C ASP A 182 18.82 8.73 -23.79
N THR A 183 19.03 8.98 -22.49
CA THR A 183 18.10 8.57 -21.41
C THR A 183 17.73 9.78 -20.57
N THR A 184 16.44 9.95 -20.26
CA THR A 184 15.93 11.08 -19.50
C THR A 184 15.23 10.60 -18.24
N LEU A 185 15.59 11.19 -17.10
CA LEU A 185 14.89 11.04 -15.83
C LEU A 185 14.22 12.34 -15.43
N VAL A 186 13.03 12.22 -14.86
CA VAL A 186 12.26 13.35 -14.33
C VAL A 186 12.24 13.24 -12.82
N PHE A 187 12.83 14.23 -12.16
CA PHE A 187 12.77 14.40 -10.71
C PHE A 187 11.67 15.41 -10.40
N LEU A 188 10.61 14.96 -9.72
CA LEU A 188 9.57 15.84 -9.23
C LEU A 188 10.02 16.46 -7.91
N SER A 189 9.79 17.76 -7.73
CA SER A 189 10.03 18.41 -6.44
C SER A 189 9.11 17.78 -5.39
N SER A 190 9.69 17.37 -4.26
CA SER A 190 8.93 16.99 -3.09
C SER A 190 8.26 18.25 -2.53
N ILE A 191 6.95 18.36 -2.68
CA ILE A 191 6.18 19.38 -1.96
C ILE A 191 6.21 18.97 -0.48
N ASP A 192 7.11 19.57 0.29
CA ASP A 192 7.10 19.49 1.75
C ASP A 192 5.85 20.22 2.25
N ILE A 193 4.73 19.51 2.28
CA ILE A 193 3.54 19.98 2.97
C ILE A 193 3.92 19.95 4.46
N LYS A 194 4.34 21.10 5.00
CA LYS A 194 4.36 21.30 6.44
C LYS A 194 2.93 20.99 6.91
N PRO A 195 2.71 19.90 7.67
CA PRO A 195 1.36 19.53 8.04
C PRO A 195 0.79 20.70 8.83
N LYS A 196 -0.23 21.37 8.28
CA LYS A 196 -1.12 22.16 9.12
C LYS A 196 -1.61 21.18 10.17
N SER A 197 -1.46 21.54 11.44
CA SER A 197 -1.95 20.74 12.56
C SER A 197 -3.42 20.43 12.32
N TYR A 198 -3.69 19.22 11.83
CA TYR A 198 -5.02 18.68 11.66
C TYR A 198 -5.16 17.66 12.78
N ASP A 199 -5.84 18.06 13.84
CA ASP A 199 -6.22 17.16 14.91
C ASP A 199 -7.57 16.56 14.55
N ASP A 200 -7.57 15.30 14.11
CA ASP A 200 -8.81 14.58 13.82
C ASP A 200 -9.56 14.36 15.15
N PRO A 201 -10.76 14.93 15.34
CA PRO A 201 -11.54 14.74 16.56
C PRO A 201 -11.92 13.28 16.81
N ASP A 202 -11.84 12.42 15.78
CA ASP A 202 -12.18 11.01 15.83
C ASP A 202 -10.97 10.06 15.87
N LYS A 203 -9.75 10.57 16.07
CA LYS A 203 -8.50 9.76 16.09
C LYS A 203 -8.56 8.55 17.06
N ASP A 204 -9.31 8.67 18.14
CA ASP A 204 -9.46 7.62 19.16
C ASP A 204 -10.41 6.49 18.73
N LYS A 205 -11.21 6.67 17.66
CA LYS A 205 -12.04 5.58 17.10
C LYS A 205 -11.17 4.46 16.52
N GLY A 206 -10.00 4.78 15.98
CA GLY A 206 -9.04 3.81 15.44
C GLY A 206 -8.36 2.95 16.52
N THR A 207 -8.36 3.37 17.78
CA THR A 207 -7.72 2.69 18.91
C THR A 207 -8.73 2.04 19.87
N PHE A 208 -10.01 2.00 19.51
CA PHE A 208 -11.08 1.48 20.38
C PHE A 208 -10.77 0.08 20.95
N ILE A 209 -10.36 -0.87 20.10
CA ILE A 209 -10.08 -2.27 20.52
C ILE A 209 -8.85 -2.36 21.45
N SER A 210 -7.83 -1.52 21.29
CA SER A 210 -6.72 -1.46 22.25
C SER A 210 -7.15 -0.86 23.58
N ASN A 211 -7.98 0.19 23.54
CA ASN A 211 -8.42 0.91 24.73
C ASN A 211 -9.34 0.07 25.64
N LEU A 212 -10.10 -0.88 25.07
CA LEU A 212 -10.98 -1.77 25.84
C LEU A 212 -10.23 -2.57 26.91
N LEU A 213 -9.04 -3.08 26.60
CA LEU A 213 -8.22 -3.83 27.54
C LEU A 213 -7.29 -2.93 28.38
N ASP A 214 -6.77 -1.84 27.80
CA ASP A 214 -5.89 -0.89 28.52
C ASP A 214 -6.59 -0.14 29.65
N ASN A 215 -7.93 -0.09 29.60
CA ASN A 215 -8.80 0.38 30.67
C ASN A 215 -8.66 -0.40 32.00
N PHE A 216 -8.00 -1.56 31.99
CA PHE A 216 -7.68 -2.32 33.19
C PHE A 216 -6.21 -2.10 33.57
N SER A 217 -5.93 -1.48 34.72
CA SER A 217 -4.54 -1.12 35.11
C SER A 217 -3.57 -2.30 35.13
N ILE A 218 -4.05 -3.51 35.44
CA ILE A 218 -3.20 -4.72 35.49
C ILE A 218 -2.81 -5.23 34.10
N SER A 219 -3.62 -4.99 33.05
CA SER A 219 -3.28 -5.39 31.69
C SER A 219 -2.07 -4.58 31.17
N ARG A 220 -2.00 -3.30 31.55
CA ARG A 220 -0.89 -2.40 31.21
C ARG A 220 0.43 -2.77 31.90
N TRP A 221 0.38 -3.44 33.05
CA TRP A 221 1.57 -3.89 33.77
C TRP A 221 2.11 -5.22 33.19
N LEU A 222 1.22 -6.10 32.73
CA LEU A 222 1.58 -7.43 32.21
C LEU A 222 1.94 -7.45 30.72
N THR A 223 1.72 -6.34 30.01
CA THR A 223 2.06 -6.21 28.59
C THR A 223 3.16 -5.19 28.37
N SER A 224 4.13 -5.53 27.53
CA SER A 224 5.24 -4.62 27.22
C SER A 224 4.80 -3.46 26.31
N SER A 225 5.51 -2.33 26.38
CA SER A 225 5.27 -1.20 25.48
C SER A 225 5.39 -1.59 24.00
N LYS A 226 6.33 -2.48 23.65
CA LYS A 226 6.49 -2.99 22.29
C LYS A 226 5.24 -3.72 21.81
N GLN A 227 4.64 -4.56 22.63
CA GLN A 227 3.42 -5.29 22.27
C GLN A 227 2.22 -4.36 22.13
N ARG A 228 2.08 -3.37 23.01
CA ARG A 228 1.01 -2.37 22.92
C ARG A 228 1.10 -1.56 21.64
N ILE A 229 2.28 -0.99 21.37
CA ILE A 229 2.55 -0.21 20.14
C ILE A 229 2.31 -1.07 18.90
N GLN A 230 2.82 -2.31 18.87
CA GLN A 230 2.56 -3.24 17.78
C GLN A 230 1.05 -3.41 17.56
N SER A 231 0.30 -3.63 18.63
CA SER A 231 -1.14 -3.87 18.52
C SER A 231 -1.96 -2.64 18.11
N ILE A 232 -1.45 -1.43 18.37
CA ILE A 232 -2.04 -0.16 17.93
C ILE A 232 -1.72 0.10 16.44
N ASN A 233 -0.55 -0.35 15.98
CA ASN A 233 -0.14 -0.19 14.57
C ASN A 233 -0.82 -1.18 13.62
N VAL A 234 -1.48 -2.23 14.14
CA VAL A 234 -2.25 -3.19 13.33
C VAL A 234 -3.70 -3.34 13.84
N PRO A 235 -4.49 -2.24 13.89
CA PRO A 235 -5.81 -2.26 14.56
C PRO A 235 -6.87 -3.07 13.80
N ASN A 236 -6.73 -3.18 12.48
CA ASN A 236 -7.69 -3.87 11.59
C ASN A 236 -7.26 -5.28 11.19
N PHE A 237 -6.18 -5.80 11.76
CA PHE A 237 -5.68 -7.14 11.45
C PHE A 237 -6.04 -8.10 12.59
N LEU A 238 -7.02 -8.96 12.34
CA LEU A 238 -7.38 -10.08 13.20
C LEU A 238 -7.22 -11.38 12.42
N ALA A 239 -6.19 -12.16 12.77
CA ALA A 239 -5.96 -13.47 12.16
C ALA A 239 -6.62 -14.56 13.00
N ASN A 240 -7.33 -15.50 12.35
CA ASN A 240 -7.90 -16.66 13.02
C ASN A 240 -6.91 -17.82 13.01
N MET A 241 -6.51 -18.30 14.17
CA MET A 241 -5.59 -19.43 14.30
C MET A 241 -6.23 -20.59 15.07
N PRO A 242 -5.91 -21.85 14.72
CA PRO A 242 -6.50 -22.99 15.41
C PRO A 242 -5.99 -23.13 16.84
N VAL A 243 -4.69 -22.92 17.08
CA VAL A 243 -4.04 -23.18 18.36
C VAL A 243 -3.02 -22.09 18.70
N GLN A 244 -2.94 -21.72 19.97
CA GLN A 244 -1.85 -20.96 20.56
C GLN A 244 -1.26 -21.69 21.77
N ALA A 245 0.06 -21.58 21.93
CA ALA A 245 0.75 -21.85 23.18
C ALA A 245 1.54 -20.61 23.63
N SER A 246 1.45 -20.21 24.91
CA SER A 246 2.30 -19.15 25.47
C SER A 246 2.87 -19.51 26.84
N LEU A 247 4.04 -18.95 27.15
CA LEU A 247 4.55 -18.94 28.52
C LEU A 247 4.03 -17.70 29.25
N ILE A 248 4.33 -16.53 28.69
CA ILE A 248 3.97 -15.20 29.18
C ILE A 248 3.68 -14.30 27.97
N PRO A 249 3.01 -13.14 28.16
CA PRO A 249 2.86 -12.16 27.10
C PRO A 249 4.21 -11.85 26.42
N GLY A 250 4.26 -12.03 25.10
CA GLY A 250 5.45 -11.75 24.29
C GLY A 250 6.29 -12.99 23.99
N LEU A 251 6.18 -14.04 24.80
CA LEU A 251 6.78 -15.35 24.57
C LEU A 251 5.67 -16.38 24.29
N SER A 252 5.19 -16.39 23.05
CA SER A 252 4.13 -17.28 22.56
C SER A 252 4.43 -17.77 21.14
N SER A 253 3.70 -18.78 20.68
CA SER A 253 3.74 -19.26 19.30
C SER A 253 3.49 -18.17 18.24
N HIS A 254 2.84 -17.08 18.64
CA HIS A 254 2.53 -15.91 17.78
C HIS A 254 3.39 -14.67 18.12
N GLY A 255 4.35 -14.79 19.05
CA GLY A 255 5.27 -13.71 19.43
C GLY A 255 4.56 -12.39 19.75
N SER A 256 5.03 -11.31 19.12
CA SER A 256 4.47 -9.95 19.26
C SER A 256 3.10 -9.76 18.59
N MET A 257 2.68 -10.68 17.73
CA MET A 257 1.39 -10.62 17.02
C MET A 257 0.26 -11.33 17.78
N SER A 258 0.55 -11.98 18.90
CA SER A 258 -0.45 -12.66 19.74
C SER A 258 -1.68 -11.79 20.07
N GLY A 259 -1.48 -10.49 20.34
CA GLY A 259 -2.55 -9.51 20.55
C GLY A 259 -3.40 -9.16 19.32
N SER A 260 -3.12 -9.73 18.15
CA SER A 260 -3.86 -9.58 16.89
C SER A 260 -4.38 -10.92 16.35
N VAL A 261 -4.33 -11.97 17.17
CA VAL A 261 -4.75 -13.33 16.80
C VAL A 261 -5.94 -13.78 17.64
N VAL A 262 -6.98 -14.29 16.97
CA VAL A 262 -8.12 -14.96 17.58
C VAL A 262 -7.91 -16.47 17.49
N ASN A 263 -7.88 -17.15 18.63
CA ASN A 263 -7.56 -18.59 18.68
C ASN A 263 -8.81 -19.45 18.91
N LYS A 264 -8.86 -20.66 18.34
CA LYS A 264 -9.86 -21.66 18.75
C LYS A 264 -9.46 -22.36 20.05
N PHE A 265 -8.18 -22.67 20.21
CA PHE A 265 -7.63 -23.23 21.43
C PHE A 265 -6.40 -22.43 21.88
N SER A 266 -6.32 -22.02 23.14
CA SER A 266 -5.25 -21.19 23.68
C SER A 266 -4.77 -21.79 25.00
N LEU A 267 -3.53 -22.29 25.02
CA LEU A 267 -2.91 -22.89 26.21
C LEU A 267 -1.76 -22.01 26.71
N ASN A 268 -1.92 -21.43 27.89
CA ASN A 268 -1.00 -20.43 28.42
C ASN A 268 -0.40 -20.94 29.75
N LEU A 269 0.89 -21.26 29.79
CA LEU A 269 1.49 -21.88 30.98
C LEU A 269 1.48 -20.94 32.19
N MET A 270 1.85 -19.67 32.02
CA MET A 270 1.66 -18.65 33.05
C MET A 270 0.62 -17.62 32.62
N GLY A 271 0.84 -16.96 31.47
CA GLY A 271 0.03 -15.83 31.05
C GLY A 271 -0.26 -15.80 29.55
N GLY A 272 -1.53 -15.66 29.20
CA GLY A 272 -2.02 -15.48 27.83
C GLY A 272 -2.26 -14.01 27.49
N TYR A 273 -1.88 -13.61 26.28
CA TYR A 273 -2.29 -12.35 25.68
C TYR A 273 -2.75 -12.60 24.25
N THR A 274 -4.04 -12.42 23.95
CA THR A 274 -4.62 -12.68 22.63
C THR A 274 -5.53 -11.55 22.16
N ALA A 275 -5.85 -11.50 20.87
CA ALA A 275 -6.94 -10.64 20.42
C ALA A 275 -8.28 -11.16 20.95
N GLY A 276 -8.51 -12.47 20.90
CA GLY A 276 -9.73 -13.10 21.37
C GLY A 276 -9.65 -14.62 21.30
N VAL A 277 -10.69 -15.30 21.77
CA VAL A 277 -10.78 -16.77 21.70
C VAL A 277 -12.19 -17.19 21.28
N ASN A 278 -12.27 -18.14 20.36
CA ASN A 278 -13.51 -18.74 19.90
C ASN A 278 -13.47 -20.26 20.08
N GLY A 279 -13.45 -20.69 21.34
CA GLY A 279 -13.30 -22.08 21.76
C GLY A 279 -12.87 -22.19 23.22
N ALA A 280 -11.69 -22.74 23.50
CA ALA A 280 -11.21 -22.90 24.87
C ALA A 280 -9.88 -22.18 25.11
N GLU A 281 -9.81 -21.43 26.21
CA GLU A 281 -8.59 -20.83 26.71
C GLU A 281 -8.30 -21.26 28.14
N ILE A 282 -7.09 -21.74 28.38
CA ILE A 282 -6.66 -22.26 29.67
C ILE A 282 -5.33 -21.62 30.03
N ALA A 283 -5.26 -21.00 31.21
CA ALA A 283 -4.03 -20.44 31.75
C ALA A 283 -3.69 -20.95 33.14
N GLY A 284 -2.39 -21.11 33.41
CA GLY A 284 -1.91 -21.38 34.76
C GLY A 284 -2.18 -20.22 35.72
N ILE A 285 -1.93 -18.97 35.31
CA ILE A 285 -2.14 -17.78 36.17
C ILE A 285 -3.22 -16.87 35.58
N PHE A 286 -3.08 -16.44 34.33
CA PHE A 286 -4.01 -15.44 33.77
C PHE A 286 -4.23 -15.50 32.27
N ASN A 287 -5.39 -14.98 31.83
CA ASN A 287 -5.69 -14.67 30.44
C ASN A 287 -6.04 -13.19 30.25
N LEU A 288 -5.52 -12.59 29.18
CA LEU A 288 -5.81 -11.23 28.72
C LEU A 288 -6.27 -11.26 27.26
N ASN A 289 -7.51 -10.89 26.99
CA ASN A 289 -8.04 -10.80 25.63
C ASN A 289 -8.46 -9.37 25.32
N LYS A 290 -8.07 -8.85 24.15
CA LYS A 290 -8.44 -7.48 23.76
C LYS A 290 -9.92 -7.36 23.38
N ALA A 291 -10.41 -8.33 22.62
CA ALA A 291 -11.75 -8.42 22.06
C ALA A 291 -12.52 -9.56 22.73
N ASP A 292 -13.27 -10.34 21.96
CA ASP A 292 -14.27 -11.26 22.49
C ASP A 292 -13.71 -12.65 22.85
N VAL A 293 -14.36 -13.28 23.82
CA VAL A 293 -14.13 -14.68 24.22
C VAL A 293 -15.44 -15.46 24.11
N LYS A 294 -15.40 -16.62 23.44
CA LYS A 294 -16.54 -17.54 23.29
C LYS A 294 -16.22 -18.93 23.80
N TYR A 295 -17.23 -19.55 24.43
CA TYR A 295 -17.30 -20.87 25.03
C TYR A 295 -16.63 -21.06 26.39
N VAL A 296 -15.31 -21.23 26.47
CA VAL A 296 -14.64 -21.59 27.74
C VAL A 296 -13.38 -20.79 27.95
N GLN A 297 -13.24 -20.20 29.13
CA GLN A 297 -12.01 -19.55 29.57
C GLN A 297 -11.72 -19.85 31.04
N VAL A 298 -10.54 -20.37 31.32
CA VAL A 298 -10.11 -20.78 32.66
C VAL A 298 -8.73 -20.22 32.97
N ALA A 299 -8.56 -19.66 34.17
CA ALA A 299 -7.27 -19.22 34.68
C ALA A 299 -7.13 -19.52 36.18
N GLY A 300 -5.90 -19.76 36.65
CA GLY A 300 -5.66 -19.97 38.08
C GLY A 300 -5.99 -18.75 38.94
N VAL A 301 -5.72 -17.52 38.46
CA VAL A 301 -5.91 -16.30 39.24
C VAL A 301 -6.98 -15.39 38.64
N PHE A 302 -6.81 -14.97 37.37
CA PHE A 302 -7.79 -14.06 36.77
C PHE A 302 -7.94 -14.18 35.25
N ASN A 303 -9.12 -13.82 34.76
CA ASN A 303 -9.38 -13.59 33.34
C ASN A 303 -9.83 -12.15 33.11
N ILE A 304 -9.29 -11.49 32.08
CA ILE A 304 -9.72 -10.16 31.66
C ILE A 304 -9.99 -10.16 30.17
N THR A 305 -11.22 -9.81 29.81
CA THR A 305 -11.68 -9.70 28.42
C THR A 305 -12.12 -8.26 28.17
N GLY A 306 -11.46 -7.56 27.25
CA GLY A 306 -11.81 -6.19 26.89
C GLY A 306 -13.16 -6.09 26.15
N GLY A 307 -13.48 -7.08 25.32
CA GLY A 307 -14.74 -7.21 24.60
C GLY A 307 -15.84 -7.91 25.40
N ASN A 308 -16.59 -8.75 24.71
CA ASN A 308 -17.69 -9.56 25.24
C ASN A 308 -17.22 -10.96 25.62
N THR A 309 -17.90 -11.56 26.60
CA THR A 309 -17.69 -12.95 26.99
C THR A 309 -18.99 -13.74 26.83
N GLU A 310 -18.99 -14.77 26.01
CA GLU A 310 -20.14 -15.67 25.79
C GLU A 310 -19.75 -17.09 26.18
N GLY A 311 -20.32 -17.64 27.26
CA GLY A 311 -20.01 -18.99 27.74
C GLY A 311 -19.57 -19.02 29.20
N THR A 312 -18.59 -19.86 29.53
CA THR A 312 -18.12 -20.11 30.90
C THR A 312 -16.74 -19.50 31.13
N GLN A 313 -16.64 -18.63 32.14
CA GLN A 313 -15.40 -17.97 32.55
C GLN A 313 -15.09 -18.31 34.02
N ILE A 314 -13.95 -18.95 34.27
CA ILE A 314 -13.56 -19.44 35.60
C ILE A 314 -12.19 -18.90 35.98
N ALA A 315 -12.11 -18.28 37.15
CA ALA A 315 -10.87 -17.81 37.74
C ALA A 315 -10.81 -18.17 39.23
N GLY A 316 -9.60 -18.35 39.78
CA GLY A 316 -9.47 -18.50 41.23
C GLY A 316 -9.89 -17.24 42.00
N VAL A 317 -9.58 -16.05 41.47
CA VAL A 317 -9.77 -14.78 42.20
C VAL A 317 -10.72 -13.84 41.47
N VAL A 318 -10.45 -13.51 40.20
CA VAL A 318 -11.17 -12.43 39.50
C VAL A 318 -11.52 -12.75 38.05
N ASN A 319 -12.75 -12.44 37.63
CA ASN A 319 -13.09 -12.29 36.21
C ASN A 319 -13.53 -10.86 35.92
N MET A 320 -13.03 -10.27 34.83
CA MET A 320 -13.44 -8.94 34.36
C MET A 320 -13.80 -8.95 32.88
N VAL A 321 -14.93 -8.31 32.54
CA VAL A 321 -15.43 -8.14 31.17
C VAL A 321 -15.69 -6.67 30.90
N GLY A 322 -15.04 -6.15 29.87
CA GLY A 322 -15.08 -4.74 29.48
C GLY A 322 -16.36 -4.33 28.74
N GLN A 323 -17.09 -5.30 28.16
CA GLN A 323 -18.42 -5.10 27.57
C GLN A 323 -19.45 -6.03 28.21
N ASN A 324 -20.13 -6.88 27.42
CA ASN A 324 -21.24 -7.70 27.90
C ASN A 324 -20.78 -9.13 28.23
N ALA A 325 -21.41 -9.73 29.24
CA ALA A 325 -21.20 -11.13 29.58
C ALA A 325 -22.52 -11.92 29.41
N SER A 326 -22.46 -13.07 28.76
CA SER A 326 -23.59 -13.97 28.57
C SER A 326 -23.16 -15.40 28.91
N GLY A 327 -23.65 -15.97 30.02
CA GLY A 327 -23.29 -17.32 30.45
C GLY A 327 -22.97 -17.42 31.94
N VAL A 328 -21.91 -18.16 32.29
CA VAL A 328 -21.54 -18.45 33.68
C VAL A 328 -20.17 -17.86 34.01
N GLN A 329 -20.09 -17.04 35.06
CA GLN A 329 -18.82 -16.55 35.60
C GLN A 329 -18.61 -17.05 37.02
N VAL A 330 -17.45 -17.66 37.28
CA VAL A 330 -17.09 -18.18 38.61
C VAL A 330 -15.74 -17.61 39.00
N ALA A 331 -15.70 -16.95 40.16
CA ALA A 331 -14.48 -16.45 40.77
C ALA A 331 -14.57 -16.60 42.29
N GLY A 332 -13.45 -16.77 42.98
CA GLY A 332 -13.46 -16.80 44.45
C GLY A 332 -13.89 -15.45 45.04
N VAL A 333 -13.35 -14.36 44.48
CA VAL A 333 -13.50 -13.02 45.08
C VAL A 333 -14.43 -12.14 44.26
N TYR A 334 -14.15 -11.95 42.97
CA TYR A 334 -14.76 -10.84 42.24
C TYR A 334 -15.11 -11.17 40.77
N ASN A 335 -16.37 -10.97 40.39
CA ASN A 335 -16.77 -10.90 38.99
C ASN A 335 -17.21 -9.47 38.65
N HIS A 336 -16.71 -8.93 37.54
CA HIS A 336 -17.01 -7.58 37.07
C HIS A 336 -17.40 -7.56 35.60
N VAL A 337 -18.54 -6.93 35.27
CA VAL A 337 -18.99 -6.70 33.90
C VAL A 337 -19.35 -5.23 33.74
N ARG A 338 -18.69 -4.53 32.80
CA ARG A 338 -18.94 -3.10 32.57
C ARG A 338 -20.19 -2.82 31.72
N GLY A 339 -20.67 -3.80 30.96
CA GLY A 339 -21.89 -3.72 30.17
C GLY A 339 -23.03 -4.54 30.77
N LYS A 340 -23.77 -5.25 29.93
CA LYS A 340 -24.90 -6.10 30.34
C LYS A 340 -24.40 -7.49 30.73
N ALA A 341 -24.97 -8.06 31.79
CA ALA A 341 -24.76 -9.45 32.17
C ALA A 341 -26.07 -10.23 32.03
N ASN A 342 -26.02 -11.36 31.31
CA ASN A 342 -27.10 -12.34 31.20
C ASN A 342 -26.56 -13.71 31.64
N GLY A 343 -27.22 -14.41 32.55
CA GLY A 343 -26.75 -15.70 33.08
C GLY A 343 -26.39 -15.66 34.57
N ILE A 344 -25.37 -16.41 34.99
CA ILE A 344 -25.04 -16.66 36.40
C ILE A 344 -23.66 -16.13 36.73
N GLN A 345 -23.54 -15.40 37.84
CA GLN A 345 -22.25 -15.04 38.43
C GLN A 345 -22.15 -15.60 39.85
N ILE A 346 -21.01 -16.22 40.16
CA ILE A 346 -20.70 -16.83 41.46
C ILE A 346 -19.36 -16.28 41.91
N SER A 347 -19.37 -15.52 43.01
CA SER A 347 -18.18 -15.00 43.69
C SER A 347 -18.59 -14.24 44.94
N THR A 348 -17.64 -14.01 45.85
CA THR A 348 -17.88 -13.21 47.06
C THR A 348 -18.55 -11.85 46.75
N ALA A 349 -18.10 -11.17 45.69
CA ALA A 349 -18.70 -9.93 45.20
C ALA A 349 -18.92 -9.97 43.68
N ASN A 350 -20.15 -9.65 43.24
CA ASN A 350 -20.54 -9.59 41.83
C ASN A 350 -20.96 -8.17 41.45
N TYR A 351 -20.39 -7.65 40.36
CA TYR A 351 -20.61 -6.28 39.89
C TYR A 351 -20.97 -6.20 38.40
N VAL A 352 -22.04 -5.47 38.10
CA VAL A 352 -22.49 -5.19 36.72
C VAL A 352 -22.84 -3.71 36.56
N MET A 353 -22.19 -3.01 35.63
CA MET A 353 -22.44 -1.60 35.38
C MET A 353 -23.53 -1.45 34.31
N GLN A 354 -24.74 -1.09 34.73
CA GLN A 354 -25.83 -0.71 33.81
C GLN A 354 -26.04 0.80 33.91
N ASN A 355 -26.31 1.47 32.79
CA ASN A 355 -26.54 2.92 32.67
C ASN A 355 -27.12 3.53 33.96
N PHE A 356 -26.29 4.32 34.65
CA PHE A 356 -26.60 5.13 35.84
C PHE A 356 -27.10 4.43 37.13
N SER A 357 -26.91 3.12 37.32
CA SER A 357 -27.19 2.50 38.65
C SER A 357 -26.19 1.42 39.05
N LEU A 358 -25.37 1.73 40.05
CA LEU A 358 -24.50 0.79 40.77
C LEU A 358 -25.35 -0.29 41.45
N ARG A 359 -25.04 -1.57 41.26
CA ARG A 359 -25.70 -2.64 42.00
C ARG A 359 -24.68 -3.72 42.42
N ILE A 360 -24.45 -3.83 43.73
CA ILE A 360 -23.56 -4.82 44.37
C ILE A 360 -24.40 -5.99 44.86
N TYR A 361 -23.95 -7.22 44.61
CA TYR A 361 -24.64 -8.44 45.04
C TYR A 361 -23.65 -9.44 45.65
N GLY A 362 -24.11 -10.21 46.65
CA GLY A 362 -23.33 -11.23 47.36
C GLY A 362 -23.04 -12.49 46.53
N CYS A 363 -22.88 -13.63 47.22
CA CYS A 363 -22.23 -14.85 46.71
C CYS A 363 -22.76 -15.46 45.39
N LEU A 364 -24.06 -15.33 45.11
CA LEU A 364 -24.69 -15.90 43.92
C LEU A 364 -25.66 -14.90 43.29
N LYS A 365 -25.61 -14.76 41.96
CA LYS A 365 -26.60 -13.99 41.23
C LYS A 365 -26.98 -14.60 39.88
N VAL A 366 -28.29 -14.62 39.61
CA VAL A 366 -28.91 -14.99 38.33
C VAL A 366 -29.46 -13.73 37.66
N PHE A 367 -29.22 -13.57 36.36
CA PHE A 367 -29.62 -12.42 35.56
C PHE A 367 -30.38 -12.86 34.30
N SER A 368 -31.50 -12.20 34.00
CA SER A 368 -32.16 -12.23 32.68
C SER A 368 -32.40 -10.79 32.21
N SER A 369 -32.18 -10.54 30.91
CA SER A 369 -32.48 -9.22 30.32
C SER A 369 -33.99 -8.95 30.38
N PRO A 370 -34.47 -7.71 30.57
CA PRO A 370 -35.90 -7.41 30.75
C PRO A 370 -36.80 -7.68 29.53
N SER A 371 -36.29 -8.26 28.45
CA SER A 371 -37.02 -8.43 27.20
C SER A 371 -37.75 -9.77 27.04
N ASN A 372 -37.72 -10.68 28.02
CA ASN A 372 -38.50 -11.93 27.96
C ASN A 372 -39.08 -12.33 29.33
N ILE A 373 -40.42 -12.40 29.38
CA ILE A 373 -41.25 -12.69 30.54
C ILE A 373 -41.27 -14.21 30.84
N SER A 374 -40.94 -14.59 32.07
CA SER A 374 -41.76 -15.48 32.93
C SER A 374 -41.10 -15.62 34.31
N ASN A 375 -41.50 -14.72 35.22
CA ASN A 375 -41.36 -14.91 36.66
C ASN A 375 -42.21 -16.12 37.06
N ILE A 376 -41.60 -17.22 37.52
CA ILE A 376 -42.24 -18.23 38.40
C ILE A 376 -41.20 -19.15 39.11
N PHE A 377 -39.94 -19.24 38.67
CA PHE A 377 -38.98 -20.19 39.25
C PHE A 377 -37.96 -19.62 40.28
N SER A 378 -38.12 -18.37 40.73
CA SER A 378 -37.08 -17.69 41.53
C SER A 378 -37.21 -17.87 43.05
N GLU A 379 -38.41 -17.94 43.62
CA GLU A 379 -38.54 -17.83 45.09
C GLU A 379 -38.15 -19.09 45.86
N HIS A 380 -38.43 -20.29 45.34
CA HIS A 380 -38.15 -21.53 46.08
C HIS A 380 -36.67 -21.93 46.09
N VAL A 381 -35.92 -21.59 45.03
CA VAL A 381 -34.48 -21.84 44.95
C VAL A 381 -33.69 -20.78 45.71
N ALA A 382 -34.13 -19.51 45.68
CA ALA A 382 -33.51 -18.44 46.46
C ALA A 382 -33.57 -18.72 47.98
N HIS A 383 -34.68 -19.27 48.47
CA HIS A 383 -34.83 -19.57 49.90
C HIS A 383 -34.00 -20.78 50.36
N ALA A 384 -33.79 -21.77 49.48
CA ALA A 384 -32.92 -22.92 49.77
C ALA A 384 -31.42 -22.53 49.79
N ILE A 385 -31.01 -21.58 48.94
CA ILE A 385 -29.62 -21.13 48.86
C ILE A 385 -29.27 -20.14 49.98
N TYR A 386 -30.22 -19.31 50.43
CA TYR A 386 -29.99 -18.43 51.59
C TYR A 386 -29.66 -19.22 52.88
N ARG A 387 -30.19 -20.44 53.03
CA ARG A 387 -29.83 -21.34 54.14
C ARG A 387 -28.42 -21.93 54.03
N PHE A 388 -27.83 -21.97 52.83
CA PHE A 388 -26.49 -22.54 52.61
C PHE A 388 -25.37 -21.49 52.73
N CYS A 389 -25.69 -20.20 52.67
CA CYS A 389 -24.72 -19.10 52.86
C CYS A 389 -24.64 -18.55 54.30
N VAL A 390 -25.49 -19.03 55.22
CA VAL A 390 -25.53 -18.58 56.63
C VAL A 390 -25.09 -19.70 57.60
N LEU A 391 -24.54 -20.80 57.07
CA LEU A 391 -23.79 -21.83 57.80
C LEU A 391 -22.40 -21.93 57.15
#